data_AF-A0A7C7LJX1-F1
#
_entry.id   AF-A0A7C7LJX1-F1
#
_cell.length_a   1.000
_cell.length_b   1.000
_cell.length_c   1.000
_cell.angle_alpha   90.00
_cell.angle_beta   90.00
_cell.angle_gamma   90.00
#
_symmetry.space_group_name_H-M   'P 1'
#
loop_
_entity.id
_entity.type
_entity.pdbx_description
1 polymer ?
#
loop_
_entity_poly.entity_id
_entity_poly.type
_entity_poly.pdbx_seq_one_letter_code
_entity_poly.pdbx_strand_id
1 'polypeptide(L)'
;MMKQEIETRIVDQIFSNSEAYENLLVLADDIGIRLAGTSNEIKARDFLVETLWRYGLDNVHTQTFPHRAWTPIDERLLIQHLLRKRSHVGALDFHHPHLKMV
;
A
#
# COMPACT_ATOMS: atom_id res chain seq x y z
N MET A 1 34.81 0.01 -17.07
CA MET A 1 35.41 0.24 -15.73
C MET A 1 34.49 1.06 -14.84
N MET A 2 34.28 2.36 -15.07
CA MET A 2 33.47 3.22 -14.16
C MET A 2 32.00 2.80 -13.95
N LYS A 3 31.34 2.25 -14.98
CA LYS A 3 29.94 1.78 -14.87
C LYS A 3 29.80 0.59 -13.91
N GLN A 4 30.75 -0.33 -13.95
CA GLN A 4 30.74 -1.54 -13.13
C GLN A 4 31.00 -1.22 -11.66
N GLU A 5 31.86 -0.25 -11.37
CA GLU A 5 32.11 0.23 -10.00
C GLU A 5 30.87 0.87 -9.37
N ILE A 6 30.11 1.67 -10.12
CA ILE A 6 28.86 2.26 -9.64
C ILE A 6 27.81 1.16 -9.38
N GLU A 7 27.66 0.21 -10.30
CA GLU A 7 26.74 -0.92 -10.14
C GLU A 7 27.08 -1.73 -8.89
N THR A 8 28.36 -2.06 -8.67
CA THR A 8 28.81 -2.76 -7.45
C THR A 8 28.47 -1.95 -6.20
N ARG A 9 28.74 -0.64 -6.18
CA ARG A 9 28.43 0.21 -5.02
C ARG A 9 26.93 0.28 -4.72
N ILE A 10 26.08 0.32 -5.75
CA ILE A 10 24.61 0.31 -5.58
C ILE A 10 24.18 -1.02 -4.95
N VAL A 11 24.68 -2.13 -5.47
CA VAL A 11 24.37 -3.47 -4.95
C VAL A 11 24.83 -3.61 -3.50
N ASP A 12 26.06 -3.20 -3.19
CA ASP A 12 26.61 -3.23 -1.83
C ASP A 12 25.77 -2.40 -0.84
N GLN A 13 25.30 -1.22 -1.26
CA GLN A 13 24.42 -0.38 -0.45
C GLN A 13 23.08 -1.07 -0.18
N ILE A 14 22.48 -1.72 -1.18
CA ILE A 14 21.22 -2.47 -1.01
C ILE A 14 21.39 -3.62 -0.01
N PHE A 15 22.49 -4.37 -0.10
CA PHE A 15 22.73 -5.51 0.80
C PHE A 15 23.15 -5.09 2.21
N SER A 16 23.76 -3.91 2.36
CA SER A 16 24.29 -3.44 3.65
C SER A 16 23.31 -2.56 4.43
N ASN A 17 22.19 -2.15 3.83
CA ASN A 17 21.22 -1.25 4.45
C ASN A 17 19.84 -1.91 4.52
N SER A 18 19.27 -2.00 5.72
CA SER A 18 17.93 -2.56 5.95
C SER A 18 16.79 -1.56 5.76
N GLU A 19 17.07 -0.28 5.51
CA GLU A 19 16.06 0.79 5.53
C GLU A 19 14.87 0.53 4.59
N ALA A 20 15.08 -0.10 3.43
CA ALA A 20 13.98 -0.48 2.56
C ALA A 20 13.00 -1.47 3.22
N TYR A 21 13.52 -2.40 4.03
CA TYR A 21 12.74 -3.33 4.82
C TYR A 21 12.07 -2.64 6.00
N GLU A 22 12.78 -1.75 6.72
CA GLU A 22 12.20 -0.99 7.83
C GLU A 22 11.04 -0.08 7.36
N ASN A 23 11.19 0.57 6.21
CA ASN A 23 10.11 1.34 5.59
C ASN A 23 8.90 0.47 5.23
N LEU A 24 9.14 -0.77 4.78
CA LEU A 24 8.07 -1.73 4.54
C LEU A 24 7.36 -2.11 5.84
N LEU A 25 8.07 -2.28 6.96
CA LEU A 25 7.47 -2.55 8.26
C LEU A 25 6.59 -1.40 8.72
N VAL A 26 7.04 -0.14 8.60
CA VAL A 26 6.19 1.03 8.92
C VAL A 26 4.93 1.03 8.05
N LEU A 27 5.06 0.77 6.75
CA LEU A 27 3.91 0.68 5.86
C LEU A 27 2.99 -0.48 6.28
N ALA A 28 3.50 -1.67 6.48
CA ALA A 28 2.71 -2.89 6.72
C ALA A 28 2.10 -2.95 8.13
N ASP A 29 2.88 -2.63 9.16
CA ASP A 29 2.54 -2.89 10.56
C ASP A 29 1.99 -1.64 11.26
N ASP A 30 2.57 -0.46 11.01
CA ASP A 30 2.13 0.78 11.66
C ASP A 30 0.97 1.45 10.90
N ILE A 31 1.08 1.55 9.57
CA ILE A 31 0.04 2.16 8.72
C ILE A 31 -1.05 1.14 8.37
N GLY A 32 -0.68 -0.11 8.10
CA GLY A 32 -1.63 -1.17 7.79
C GLY A 32 -2.24 -1.06 6.39
N ILE A 33 -3.49 -1.51 6.22
CA ILE A 33 -4.18 -1.53 4.92
C ILE A 33 -4.36 -0.09 4.40
N ARG A 34 -3.95 0.14 3.15
CA ARG A 34 -3.93 1.45 2.47
C ARG A 34 -4.87 1.50 1.28
N LEU A 35 -6.13 1.09 1.48
CA LEU A 35 -7.13 1.16 0.42
C LEU A 35 -7.32 2.62 0.00
N ALA A 36 -7.42 2.87 -1.30
CA ALA A 36 -7.52 4.22 -1.82
C ALA A 36 -8.80 4.91 -1.34
N GLY A 37 -8.71 6.20 -1.02
CA GLY A 37 -9.76 6.99 -0.36
C GLY A 37 -9.85 6.82 1.17
N THR A 38 -9.00 5.99 1.79
CA THR A 38 -8.99 5.82 3.26
C THR A 38 -7.99 6.74 3.95
N SER A 39 -8.15 6.94 5.27
CA SER A 39 -7.17 7.72 6.06
C SER A 39 -5.77 7.09 6.08
N ASN A 40 -5.67 5.77 5.92
CA ASN A 40 -4.37 5.09 5.87
C ASN A 40 -3.66 5.26 4.52
N GLU A 41 -4.39 5.43 3.42
CA GLU A 41 -3.78 5.87 2.15
C GLU A 41 -3.11 7.24 2.34
N ILE A 42 -3.80 8.18 2.98
CA ILE A 42 -3.26 9.53 3.25
C ILE A 42 -1.98 9.46 4.08
N LYS A 43 -1.97 8.66 5.16
CA LYS A 43 -0.77 8.43 5.97
C LYS A 43 0.38 7.84 5.17
N ALA A 44 0.10 6.89 4.28
CA ALA A 44 1.13 6.28 3.44
C ALA A 44 1.69 7.25 2.40
N ARG A 45 0.84 8.08 1.80
CA ARG A 45 1.26 9.17 0.91
C ARG A 45 2.22 10.11 1.65
N ASP A 46 1.85 10.53 2.86
CA ASP A 46 2.65 11.48 3.64
C ASP A 46 3.99 10.87 4.06
N PHE A 47 3.99 9.60 4.48
CA PHE A 47 5.20 8.84 4.76
C PHE A 47 6.14 8.76 3.55
N LEU A 48 5.60 8.47 2.36
CA LEU A 48 6.39 8.41 1.13
C LEU A 48 6.97 9.78 0.77
N VAL A 49 6.17 10.83 0.83
CA VAL A 49 6.62 12.21 0.57
C VAL A 49 7.77 12.58 1.51
N GLU A 50 7.61 12.35 2.81
CA GLU A 50 8.66 12.64 3.78
C GLU A 50 9.92 11.81 3.53
N THR A 51 9.77 10.52 3.21
CA THR A 51 10.90 9.63 2.91
C THR A 51 11.69 10.10 1.69
N LEU A 52 11.00 10.50 0.61
CA LEU A 52 11.66 11.04 -0.58
C LEU A 52 12.38 12.37 -0.30
N TRP A 53 11.80 13.23 0.53
CA TRP A 53 12.48 14.44 1.02
C TRP A 53 13.74 14.11 1.82
N ARG A 54 13.68 13.14 2.74
CA ARG A 54 14.84 12.71 3.53
C ARG A 54 15.95 12.12 2.67
N TYR A 55 15.61 11.45 1.56
CA TYR A 55 16.57 10.95 0.58
C TYR A 55 17.23 12.05 -0.26
N GLY A 56 16.78 13.29 -0.13
CA GLY A 56 17.35 14.44 -0.84
C GLY A 56 16.90 14.54 -2.29
N LEU A 57 15.73 13.98 -2.64
CA LEU A 57 15.15 14.19 -3.96
C LEU A 57 14.63 15.62 -4.07
N ASP A 58 14.85 16.22 -5.24
CA ASP A 58 14.26 17.50 -5.60
C ASP A 58 12.82 17.33 -6.11
N ASN A 59 12.03 18.40 -6.01
CA ASN A 59 10.68 18.49 -6.58
C ASN A 59 9.67 17.43 -6.05
N VAL A 60 9.80 17.03 -4.78
CA VAL A 60 8.84 16.09 -4.16
C VAL A 60 7.53 16.81 -3.83
N HIS A 61 6.44 16.40 -4.47
CA HIS A 61 5.10 16.95 -4.26
C HIS A 61 4.03 15.89 -4.51
N THR A 62 2.80 16.17 -4.05
CA THR A 62 1.64 15.32 -4.33
C THR A 62 0.86 15.85 -5.53
N GLN A 63 0.21 14.97 -6.28
CA GLN A 63 -0.69 15.33 -7.37
C GLN A 63 -2.03 14.65 -7.16
N THR A 64 -3.10 15.43 -7.21
CA THR A 64 -4.47 14.92 -7.14
C THR A 64 -4.89 14.44 -8.52
N PHE A 65 -5.48 13.25 -8.59
CA PHE A 65 -6.11 12.72 -9.78
C PHE A 65 -7.40 12.00 -9.38
N PRO A 66 -8.45 12.05 -10.22
CA PRO A 66 -9.69 11.35 -9.94
C PRO A 66 -9.49 9.84 -10.06
N HIS A 67 -9.96 9.07 -9.07
CA HIS A 67 -9.93 7.62 -9.15
C HIS A 67 -11.21 6.99 -8.58
N ARG A 68 -11.46 5.73 -8.95
CA ARG A 68 -12.56 4.95 -8.39
C ARG A 68 -12.10 4.26 -7.12
N ALA A 69 -12.66 4.67 -5.98
CA ALA A 69 -12.45 3.95 -4.73
C ALA A 69 -13.55 2.91 -4.53
N TRP A 70 -13.15 1.74 -4.06
CA TRP A 70 -14.06 0.76 -3.50
C TRP A 70 -14.21 1.00 -2.00
N THR A 71 -15.40 0.80 -1.47
CA THR A 71 -15.66 0.81 -0.03
C THR A 71 -16.42 -0.45 0.33
N PRO A 72 -15.94 -1.26 1.30
CA PRO A 72 -16.67 -2.44 1.71
C PRO A 72 -18.07 -2.09 2.19
N ILE A 73 -19.05 -2.87 1.76
CA ILE A 73 -20.40 -2.91 2.35
C ILE A 73 -20.49 -4.12 3.28
N ASP A 74 -21.45 -4.13 4.22
CA ASP A 74 -21.68 -5.30 5.08
C ASP A 74 -22.07 -6.51 4.22
N GLU A 75 -21.33 -7.61 4.36
CA GLU A 75 -21.58 -8.86 3.63
C GLU A 75 -21.71 -10.03 4.59
N ARG A 76 -22.75 -10.85 4.39
CA ARG A 76 -23.03 -12.03 5.22
C ARG A 76 -23.24 -13.26 4.37
N LEU A 77 -22.49 -14.32 4.66
CA LEU A 77 -22.74 -15.66 4.11
C LEU A 77 -23.53 -16.50 5.12
N LEU A 78 -24.61 -17.12 4.67
CA LEU A 78 -25.38 -18.08 5.45
C LEU A 78 -25.20 -19.48 4.86
N ILE A 79 -24.73 -20.43 5.68
CA ILE A 79 -24.67 -21.85 5.29
C ILE A 79 -26.08 -22.44 5.38
N GLN A 80 -26.65 -22.84 4.25
CA GLN A 80 -28.04 -23.33 4.14
C GLN A 80 -28.24 -24.80 4.56
N HIS A 81 -27.17 -25.58 4.79
CA HIS A 81 -27.27 -26.99 5.22
C HIS A 81 -26.16 -27.40 6.19
N LEU A 82 -26.51 -28.25 7.16
CA LEU A 82 -25.73 -28.50 8.37
C LEU A 82 -24.48 -29.35 8.13
N LEU A 83 -23.41 -28.72 7.64
CA LEU A 83 -22.04 -29.14 7.91
C LEU A 83 -21.38 -28.01 8.68
N ARG A 84 -21.20 -28.20 9.99
CA ARG A 84 -20.63 -27.21 10.91
C ARG A 84 -19.16 -26.94 10.54
N LYS A 85 -18.93 -26.04 9.59
CA LYS A 85 -17.62 -25.48 9.26
C LYS A 85 -17.69 -23.96 9.42
N ARG A 86 -16.69 -23.36 10.06
CA ARG A 86 -16.53 -21.90 10.11
C ARG A 86 -16.24 -21.42 8.68
N SER A 87 -17.02 -20.47 8.18
CA SER A 87 -16.77 -19.81 6.90
C SER A 87 -16.09 -18.45 7.15
N HIS A 88 -15.08 -18.12 6.37
CA HIS A 88 -14.57 -16.75 6.26
C HIS A 88 -15.16 -16.14 5.00
N VAL A 89 -15.65 -14.91 5.11
CA VAL A 89 -16.28 -14.16 4.01
C VAL A 89 -15.50 -12.87 3.86
N GLY A 90 -15.12 -12.54 2.64
CA GLY A 90 -14.54 -11.25 2.28
C GLY A 90 -15.31 -10.70 1.09
N ALA A 91 -15.65 -9.42 1.16
CA ALA A 91 -16.27 -8.73 0.04
C ALA A 91 -15.30 -8.68 -1.14
N LEU A 92 -15.75 -9.18 -2.29
CA LEU A 92 -14.96 -9.21 -3.51
C LEU A 92 -15.24 -7.96 -4.33
N ASP A 93 -14.16 -7.32 -4.80
CA ASP A 93 -14.24 -6.13 -5.64
C ASP A 93 -14.62 -6.52 -7.08
N PHE A 94 -15.89 -6.86 -7.28
CA PHE A 94 -16.48 -7.07 -8.61
C PHE A 94 -17.29 -5.84 -8.96
N HIS A 95 -16.98 -5.20 -10.10
CA HIS A 95 -17.73 -4.13 -10.78
C HIS A 95 -19.08 -3.78 -10.13
N HIS A 96 -19.03 -3.09 -8.99
CA HIS A 96 -20.21 -2.80 -8.20
C HIS A 96 -20.70 -1.41 -8.62
N PRO A 97 -22.01 -1.19 -8.83
CA PRO A 97 -22.58 0.12 -9.19
C PRO A 97 -22.41 1.22 -8.12
N HIS A 98 -21.63 0.98 -7.05
CA HIS A 98 -21.42 1.90 -5.94
C HIS A 98 -19.97 2.38 -5.78
N LEU A 99 -19.11 2.15 -6.78
CA LEU A 99 -17.80 2.81 -6.84
C LEU A 99 -17.99 4.33 -6.83
N LYS A 100 -17.50 4.98 -5.78
CA LYS A 100 -17.53 6.44 -5.68
C LYS A 100 -16.24 7.00 -6.27
N MET A 101 -16.38 8.09 -7.02
CA MET A 101 -15.23 8.89 -7.42
C MET A 101 -14.70 9.60 -6.18
N VAL A 102 -13.41 9.41 -5.89
CA VAL A 102 -12.66 10.13 -4.86
C VAL A 102 -11.61 10.99 -5.55
#